data_AF-A0AAC9WFL5-F1
#
_entry.id   AF-A0AAC9WFL5-F1
#
_cell.length_a   1.000
_cell.length_b   1.000
_cell.length_c   1.000
_cell.angle_alpha   90.00
_cell.angle_beta   90.00
_cell.angle_gamma   90.00
#
_symmetry.space_group_name_H-M   'P 1'
#
loop_
_entity.id
_entity.type
_entity.pdbx_description
1 polymer ?
#
loop_
_entity_poly.entity_id
_entity_poly.type
_entity_poly.pdbx_seq_one_letter_code
_entity_poly.pdbx_strand_id
1 'polypeptide(L)' 'MYDYCSSYETDHIHRYEGVTTYDDGHTHRYYGYTGPTIPVTGGHIHYMRGRTTFIDRHDHRYENDTSLQIFFYAR' A
#
# COMPACT_ATOMS: atom_id res chain seq x y z
N MET A 1 -9.07 3.38 -0.31
CA MET A 1 -9.10 2.02 0.25
C MET A 1 -8.88 2.15 1.75
N TYR A 2 -9.88 1.85 2.57
CA TYR A 2 -9.72 1.81 4.02
C TYR A 2 -9.71 0.34 4.41
N ASP A 3 -8.54 -0.19 4.71
CA ASP A 3 -8.42 -1.53 5.29
C ASP A 3 -8.47 -1.40 6.83
N TYR A 4 -9.25 -2.25 7.48
CA TYR A 4 -9.61 -2.13 8.89
C TYR A 4 -8.60 -2.92 9.73
N CYS A 5 -7.56 -2.24 10.23
CA CYS A 5 -6.52 -2.84 11.06
C CYS A 5 -7.06 -3.15 12.47
N SER A 6 -7.43 -4.41 12.73
CA SER A 6 -7.77 -4.87 14.08
C SER A 6 -6.56 -4.76 15.01
N SER A 7 -6.76 -4.21 16.21
CA SER A 7 -5.72 -4.06 17.24
C SER A 7 -5.19 -5.38 17.81
N TYR A 8 -5.72 -6.51 17.37
CA TYR A 8 -5.40 -7.84 17.89
C TYR A 8 -4.55 -8.70 16.94
N GLU A 9 -4.35 -8.29 15.69
CA GLU A 9 -3.45 -8.99 14.76
C GLU A 9 -2.17 -8.17 14.55
N THR A 10 -1.10 -8.53 15.27
CA THR A 10 0.20 -7.87 15.14
C THR A 10 1.00 -8.35 13.93
N ASP A 11 0.53 -9.35 13.19
CA ASP A 11 1.17 -9.85 11.98
C ASP A 11 0.14 -10.00 10.86
N HIS A 12 0.04 -8.99 10.01
CA HIS A 12 -0.86 -9.00 8.85
C HIS A 12 -0.25 -8.23 7.68
N ILE A 13 -0.90 -8.37 6.53
CA ILE A 13 -0.56 -7.66 5.30
C ILE A 13 -1.84 -7.09 4.68
N HIS A 14 -1.71 -5.98 3.97
CA HIS A 14 -2.83 -5.32 3.31
C HIS A 14 -2.75 -5.48 1.80
N ARG A 15 -3.88 -5.75 1.15
CA ARG A 15 -4.00 -5.64 -0.31
C ARG A 15 -4.20 -4.18 -0.69
N TYR A 16 -3.48 -3.72 -1.70
CA TYR A 16 -3.67 -2.38 -2.26
C TYR A 16 -3.79 -2.45 -3.78
N GLU A 17 -4.52 -1.48 -4.35
CA GLU A 17 -4.59 -1.23 -5.79
C GLU A 17 -4.89 0.23 -6.07
N GLY A 18 -4.50 0.71 -7.24
CA GLY A 18 -4.72 2.08 -7.67
C GLY A 18 -4.35 2.34 -9.12
N VAL A 19 -4.57 3.59 -9.52
CA VAL A 19 -4.22 4.12 -10.84
C VAL A 19 -3.38 5.37 -10.61
N THR A 20 -2.31 5.54 -11.39
CA THR A 20 -1.53 6.77 -11.38
C THR A 20 -2.36 7.94 -11.91
N THR A 21 -1.88 9.16 -11.70
CA THR A 21 -2.39 10.31 -12.44
C THR A 21 -2.20 10.13 -13.94
N TYR A 22 -2.98 10.87 -14.73
CA TYR A 22 -2.79 10.94 -16.17
C TYR A 22 -1.63 11.89 -16.46
N ASP A 23 -0.53 11.34 -16.97
CA ASP A 23 0.67 12.08 -17.34
C ASP A 23 1.21 11.50 -18.66
N ASP A 24 1.86 12.34 -19.46
CA ASP A 24 2.39 11.97 -20.79
C ASP A 24 1.43 11.12 -21.65
N GLY A 25 0.15 11.48 -21.65
CA GLY A 25 -0.86 10.85 -22.51
C GLY A 25 -1.41 9.50 -22.03
N HIS A 26 -1.04 9.01 -20.84
CA HIS A 26 -1.61 7.76 -20.30
C HIS A 26 -1.59 7.67 -18.76
N THR A 27 -2.13 6.56 -18.25
CA THR A 27 -2.10 6.20 -16.82
C THR A 27 -1.56 4.78 -16.70
N HIS A 28 -1.07 4.43 -15.52
CA HIS A 28 -0.74 3.05 -15.20
C HIS A 28 -1.55 2.55 -14.01
N ARG A 29 -1.83 1.25 -13.99
CA ARG A 29 -2.38 0.57 -12.80
C ARG A 29 -1.26 0.03 -11.95
N TYR A 30 -1.49 -0.08 -10.66
CA TYR A 30 -0.63 -0.80 -9.73
C TYR A 30 -1.48 -1.52 -8.70
N TYR A 31 -0.99 -2.65 -8.22
CA TYR A 31 -1.62 -3.44 -7.16
C TYR A 31 -0.56 -4.32 -6.50
N GLY A 32 -0.86 -4.80 -5.30
CA GLY A 32 0.04 -5.66 -4.56
C GLY A 32 -0.43 -5.91 -3.14
N TYR A 33 0.47 -6.48 -2.36
CA TYR A 33 0.33 -6.64 -0.92
C TYR A 33 1.47 -5.92 -0.23
N THR A 34 1.19 -5.34 0.93
CA THR A 34 2.25 -4.82 1.79
C THR A 34 3.12 -5.95 2.32
N GLY A 35 4.32 -5.60 2.75
CA GLY A 35 5.21 -6.48 3.50
C GLY A 35 4.68 -6.78 4.90
N PRO A 36 5.38 -7.69 5.62
CA PRO A 36 5.02 -8.04 6.98
C PRO A 36 5.04 -6.83 7.90
N THR A 37 4.38 -6.95 9.04
CA THR A 37 4.33 -5.91 10.05
C THR A 37 5.72 -5.51 10.52
N ILE A 38 6.00 -4.20 10.53
CA ILE A 38 7.22 -3.61 11.09
C ILE A 38 6.83 -2.83 12.37
N PRO A 39 7.14 -3.34 13.57
CA PRO A 39 6.81 -2.66 14.82
C PRO A 39 7.57 -1.34 14.96
N VAL A 40 6.87 -0.29 15.36
CA VAL A 40 7.44 1.04 15.63
C VAL A 40 6.83 1.64 16.90
N THR A 41 7.44 2.69 17.44
CA THR A 41 6.85 3.40 18.60
C THR A 41 5.46 3.94 18.24
N GLY A 42 4.44 3.51 18.98
CA GLY A 42 3.05 3.92 18.74
C GLY A 42 2.25 2.98 17.83
N GLY A 43 2.83 1.88 17.34
CA GLY A 43 2.11 0.92 16.52
C GLY A 43 2.99 0.09 15.58
N HIS A 44 2.60 0.01 14.31
CA HIS A 44 3.33 -0.63 13.23
C HIS A 44 3.07 0.03 11.89
N ILE A 45 4.00 -0.20 10.96
CA ILE A 45 3.91 0.19 9.55
C ILE A 45 4.15 -1.03 8.67
N HIS A 46 3.95 -0.88 7.37
CA HIS A 46 4.31 -1.88 6.37
C HIS A 46 5.07 -1.23 5.22
N TYR A 47 6.00 -1.97 4.63
CA TYR A 47 6.67 -1.56 3.40
C TYR A 47 5.91 -2.07 2.17
N MET A 48 5.76 -1.26 1.13
CA MET A 48 5.14 -1.65 -0.13
C MET A 48 6.07 -1.33 -1.30
N ARG A 49 6.12 -2.23 -2.28
CA ARG A 49 6.89 -2.02 -3.51
C ARG A 49 6.26 -2.72 -4.69
N GLY A 50 6.56 -2.24 -5.90
CA GLY A 50 6.13 -2.93 -7.10
C GLY A 50 6.48 -2.19 -8.38
N ARG A 51 5.85 -2.66 -9.47
CA ARG A 51 5.89 -2.01 -10.77
C ARG A 51 4.47 -1.71 -11.24
N THR A 52 4.31 -0.62 -11.95
CA THR A 52 3.07 -0.30 -12.63
C THR A 52 2.89 -1.18 -13.88
N THR A 53 1.70 -1.19 -14.47
CA THR A 53 1.45 -1.91 -15.74
C THR A 53 2.29 -1.35 -16.88
N PHE A 54 2.79 -2.21 -17.76
CA PHE A 54 3.55 -1.78 -18.95
C PHE A 54 2.62 -1.19 -20.01
N ILE A 55 2.69 0.13 -20.22
CA ILE A 55 1.87 0.91 -21.15
C ILE A 55 2.80 1.87 -21.89
N ASP A 56 2.51 2.13 -23.16
CA ASP A 56 3.32 3.00 -24.03
C ASP A 56 4.83 2.76 -23.91
N ARG A 57 5.19 1.48 -24.06
CA ARG A 57 6.58 0.98 -24.07
C ARG A 57 7.36 1.19 -22.77
N HIS A 58 6.72 1.54 -21.66
CA HIS A 58 7.41 1.62 -20.37
C HIS A 58 6.51 1.29 -19.15
N ASP A 59 7.14 1.29 -17.99
CA ASP A 59 6.54 1.08 -16.68
C ASP A 59 7.36 1.82 -15.61
N HIS A 60 6.82 1.94 -14.40
CA HIS A 60 7.49 2.60 -13.29
C HIS A 60 7.63 1.69 -12.09
N ARG A 61 8.77 1.80 -11.39
CA ARG A 61 8.97 1.19 -10.07
C ARG A 61 8.52 2.16 -8.98
N TYR A 62 7.95 1.62 -7.92
CA TYR A 62 7.59 2.39 -6.73
C TYR A 62 7.92 1.60 -5.47
N GLU A 63 8.24 2.34 -4.41
CA GLU A 63 8.53 1.84 -3.07
C GLU A 63 8.05 2.90 -2.07
N ASN A 64 7.36 2.50 -1.00
CA ASN A 64 6.88 3.39 0.05
C ASN A 64 6.68 2.61 1.36
N ASP A 65 6.58 3.34 2.47
CA ASP A 65 6.07 2.82 3.74
C ASP A 65 4.64 3.33 4.00
N THR A 66 3.81 2.51 4.62
CA THR A 66 2.51 2.96 5.12
C THR A 66 2.69 3.87 6.33
N SER A 67 1.67 4.66 6.63
CA SER A 67 1.59 5.36 7.91
C SER A 67 1.30 4.39 9.07
N LEU A 68 1.35 4.91 10.30
CA LEU A 68 0.90 4.18 11.49
C LEU A 68 -0.51 3.63 11.28
N GLN A 69 -0.80 2.47 11.88
CA GLN A 69 -2.14 1.92 11.81
C GLN A 69 -3.18 2.88 12.41
N ILE A 70 -4.35 2.91 11.78
CA ILE A 70 -5.49 3.67 12.30
C ILE A 70 -6.42 2.66 13.00
N PHE A 71 -6.48 2.74 14.32
CA PHE A 71 -7.44 1.96 15.10
C PHE A 71 -8.80 2.65 15.08
N PHE A 72 -9.78 2.05 14.41
CA PHE A 72 -11.18 2.40 14.62
C PHE A 72 -11.73 1.46 15.70
N TYR A 73 -12.05 2.00 16.88
CA TYR A 73 -12.87 1.26 17.84
C TYR A 73 -14.25 1.06 17.21
N ALA A 74 -14.56 -0.17 16.81
CA ALA A 74 -15.92 -0.55 16.46
C ALA A 74 -16.82 -0.24 17.67
N ARG A 75 -17.80 0.64 17.48
CA ARG A 75 -18.82 0.97 18.47
C ARG A 75 -19.98 0.00 18.36
#